data_AF-A0A660HNH9-F1
#
_entry.id   AF-A0A660HNH9-F1
#
_cell.length_a   1.000
_cell.length_b   1.000
_cell.length_c   1.000
_cell.angle_alpha   90.00
_cell.angle_beta   90.00
_cell.angle_gamma   90.00
#
_symmetry.space_group_name_H-M   'P 1'
#
loop_
_entity.id
_entity.type
_entity.pdbx_description
1 polymer ?
#
loop_
_entity_poly.entity_id
_entity_poly.type
_entity_poly.pdbx_seq_one_letter_code
_entity_poly.pdbx_strand_id
1 'polypeptide(L)' 'MKSRPIPEPDITLVMGVTTCLVGTAIAAAAILNLMQLGDPAAGERTIYDLAFSTVLKIPAERNPRCPACMYARDEG' A
#
# COMPACT_ATOMS: atom_id res chain seq x y z
N MET A 1 6.64 36.40 21.27
CA MET A 1 5.87 36.09 20.04
C MET A 1 5.30 34.69 20.20
N LYS A 2 3.97 34.55 20.32
CA LYS A 2 3.31 33.24 20.41
C LYS A 2 3.00 32.80 18.99
N SER A 3 3.62 31.72 18.51
CA SER A 3 3.36 31.16 17.19
C SER A 3 1.88 30.78 17.12
N ARG A 4 1.16 31.27 16.10
CA ARG A 4 -0.20 30.81 15.84
C ARG A 4 -0.11 29.36 15.36
N PRO A 5 -1.00 28.46 15.81
CA PRO A 5 -1.04 27.10 15.28
C PRO A 5 -1.32 27.16 13.78
N ILE A 6 -0.52 26.43 13.01
CA ILE A 6 -0.75 26.25 11.57
C ILE A 6 -2.08 25.48 11.47
N PRO A 7 -3.07 25.97 10.72
CA PRO A 7 -4.33 25.26 10.56
C PRO A 7 -4.05 23.90 9.92
N GLU A 8 -4.43 22.82 10.61
CA GLU A 8 -4.41 21.48 10.04
C GLU A 8 -5.48 21.42 8.94
N PRO A 9 -5.12 21.04 7.71
CA PRO A 9 -6.10 20.96 6.64
C PRO A 9 -7.09 19.82 6.92
N ASP A 10 -8.39 20.07 6.75
CA ASP A 10 -9.47 19.06 6.82
C ASP A 10 -9.32 17.95 5.78
N ILE A 11 -8.39 18.10 4.83
CA ILE A 11 -8.18 17.21 3.70
C ILE A 11 -6.69 16.85 3.61
N THR A 12 -6.40 15.56 3.58
CA THR A 12 -5.05 15.07 3.30
C THR A 12 -4.74 15.34 1.83
N LEU A 13 -3.83 16.27 1.56
CA LEU A 13 -3.39 16.58 0.20
C LEU A 13 -2.60 15.40 -0.37
N VAL A 14 -2.99 14.95 -1.55
CA VAL A 14 -2.30 13.88 -2.29
C VAL A 14 -1.61 14.50 -3.50
N MET A 15 -0.31 14.28 -3.64
CA MET A 15 0.42 14.70 -4.83
C MET A 15 0.09 13.76 -6.00
N GLY A 16 -0.38 14.29 -7.14
CA GLY A 16 -0.84 13.46 -8.27
C GLY A 16 0.20 12.43 -8.76
N VAL A 17 1.49 12.77 -8.72
CA VAL A 17 2.60 11.86 -9.09
C VAL A 17 2.59 10.57 -8.26
N THR A 18 2.19 10.65 -6.99
CA THR A 18 2.21 9.52 -6.05
C THR A 18 1.13 8.52 -6.38
N THR A 19 -0.06 9.01 -6.73
CA THR A 19 -1.16 8.17 -7.18
C THR A 19 -0.81 7.43 -8.47
N CYS A 20 -0.12 8.09 -9.41
CA CYS A 20 0.32 7.49 -10.66
C CYS A 20 1.38 6.38 -10.42
N LEU A 21 2.36 6.64 -9.55
CA LEU A 21 3.37 5.65 -9.16
C LEU A 21 2.73 4.42 -8.53
N VAL A 22 1.83 4.61 -7.55
CA VAL A 22 1.15 3.52 -6.87
C VAL A 22 0.28 2.71 -7.84
N GLY A 23 -0.51 3.39 -8.70
CA GLY A 23 -1.34 2.72 -9.69
C GLY A 23 -0.54 1.88 -10.68
N THR A 24 0.62 2.40 -11.14
CA THR A 24 1.53 1.68 -12.04
C THR A 24 2.11 0.43 -11.37
N ALA A 25 2.51 0.53 -10.10
CA ALA A 25 3.03 -0.60 -9.34
C ALA A 25 1.96 -1.70 -9.15
N ILE A 26 0.71 -1.31 -8.87
CA ILE A 26 -0.43 -2.24 -8.76
C ILE A 26 -0.67 -2.95 -10.10
N ALA A 27 -0.68 -2.20 -11.21
CA ALA A 27 -0.87 -2.77 -12.54
C ALA A 27 0.24 -3.77 -12.90
N ALA A 28 1.51 -3.44 -12.59
CA ALA A 28 2.63 -4.34 -12.82
C ALA A 28 2.50 -5.64 -12.00
N ALA A 29 2.18 -5.55 -10.70
CA ALA A 29 1.96 -6.72 -9.85
C ALA A 29 0.79 -7.59 -10.34
N ALA A 30 -0.29 -6.97 -10.81
CA ALA A 30 -1.42 -7.68 -11.40
C ALA A 30 -1.03 -8.44 -12.68
N ILE A 31 -0.26 -7.83 -13.57
CA ILE A 31 0.25 -8.49 -14.79
C ILE A 31 1.13 -9.68 -14.42
N LEU A 32 2.07 -9.52 -13.49
CA LEU A 32 2.93 -10.60 -13.02
C LEU A 32 2.10 -11.77 -12.48
N ASN A 33 1.09 -11.48 -11.66
CA ASN A 33 0.20 -12.49 -11.09
C ASN A 33 -0.65 -13.21 -12.16
N LEU A 34 -1.29 -12.46 -13.07
CA LEU A 34 -2.17 -13.02 -14.10
C LEU A 34 -1.39 -13.86 -15.13
N MET A 35 -0.18 -13.42 -15.49
CA MET A 35 0.67 -14.11 -16.45
C MET A 35 1.51 -15.22 -15.80
N GLN A 36 1.39 -15.42 -14.49
CA GLN A 36 2.22 -16.35 -13.71
C GLN A 36 3.72 -16.12 -13.91
N LEU A 37 4.11 -14.85 -14.02
CA LEU A 37 5.50 -14.42 -14.23
C LEU A 37 6.10 -13.97 -12.91
N GLY A 38 7.03 -14.77 -12.39
CA GLY A 38 7.82 -14.40 -11.20
C GLY A 38 6.99 -14.21 -9.93
N ASP A 39 7.54 -13.42 -8.99
CA ASP A 39 6.90 -13.10 -7.72
C ASP A 39 6.14 -11.77 -7.82
N PRO A 40 4.80 -11.74 -7.63
CA PRO A 40 4.02 -10.51 -7.65
C PRO A 40 4.17 -9.64 -6.39
N ALA A 41 5.17 -9.91 -5.53
CA ALA A 41 5.34 -9.31 -4.20
C ALA A 41 4.13 -9.57 -3.28
N ALA A 42 3.53 -10.76 -3.41
CA ALA A 42 2.42 -11.16 -2.57
C ALA A 42 2.90 -11.38 -1.12
N GLY A 43 2.11 -10.90 -0.15
CA GLY A 43 2.48 -10.99 1.26
C GLY A 43 3.51 -9.95 1.70
N GLU A 44 3.79 -8.92 0.90
CA GLU A 44 4.55 -7.74 1.30
C GLU A 44 3.65 -6.49 1.25
N ARG A 45 3.76 -5.62 2.26
CA ARG A 45 3.28 -4.24 2.19
C ARG A 45 4.42 -3.34 1.77
N THR A 46 4.30 -2.75 0.59
CA THR A 46 5.25 -1.76 0.10
C THR A 46 4.79 -0.35 0.47
N ILE A 47 5.67 0.45 1.06
CA ILE A 47 5.44 1.86 1.40
C ILE A 47 6.42 2.69 0.58
N TYR A 48 5.89 3.63 -0.20
CA TYR A 48 6.70 4.62 -0.91
C TYR A 48 6.75 5.90 -0.07
N ASP A 49 7.90 6.18 0.53
CA ASP A 49 8.12 7.39 1.31
C ASP A 49 8.66 8.49 0.39
N LEU A 50 7.84 9.50 0.17
CA LEU A 50 8.15 10.62 -0.72
C LEU A 50 9.08 11.64 -0.09
N ALA A 51 9.05 11.77 1.23
CA ALA A 51 9.90 12.72 1.95
C ALA A 51 11.36 12.29 1.86
N PHE A 52 11.61 10.97 1.89
CA PHE A 52 12.96 10.40 1.86
C PHE A 52 13.29 9.69 0.54
N SER A 53 12.35 9.62 -0.42
CA SER A 53 12.49 8.89 -1.68
C SER A 53 12.91 7.43 -1.49
N THR A 54 12.34 6.77 -0.47
CA THR A 54 12.67 5.39 -0.11
C THR A 54 11.48 4.45 -0.33
N VAL A 55 11.81 3.19 -0.61
CA VAL A 55 10.84 2.10 -0.68
C VAL A 55 11.06 1.20 0.52
N LEU A 56 10.07 1.14 1.41
CA LEU A 56 10.08 0.25 2.55
C LEU A 56 9.21 -0.96 2.23
N LYS A 57 9.75 -2.15 2.47
CA LYS A 57 9.02 -3.40 2.35
C LYS A 57 8.80 -3.98 3.74
N ILE A 58 7.55 -4.22 4.09
CA ILE A 58 7.17 -4.81 5.36
C ILE A 58 6.50 -6.15 5.06
N PRO A 59 7.03 -7.28 5.54
CA PRO A 59 6.36 -8.57 5.36
C PRO A 59 5.00 -8.54 6.06
N ALA A 60 3.97 -8.98 5.34
CA ALA A 60 2.61 -9.11 5.82
C ALA A 60 2.35 -10.56 6.19
N GLU A 61 2.33 -10.84 7.49
CA GLU A 61 2.02 -12.18 7.99
C GLU A 61 0.52 -12.35 8.21
N ARG A 62 0.02 -13.54 7.87
CA ARG A 62 -1.38 -13.88 8.12
C ARG A 62 -1.62 -14.03 9.61
N ASN A 63 -2.48 -13.18 10.18
CA ASN A 63 -3.01 -13.42 11.51
C ASN A 63 -4.03 -14.57 11.45
N PRO A 64 -3.80 -15.72 12.13
CA PRO A 64 -4.71 -16.86 12.08
C PRO A 64 -6.07 -16.56 12.71
N ARG A 65 -6.18 -15.51 13.52
CA ARG A 65 -7.42 -15.05 14.15
C ARG A 65 -8.13 -13.93 13.39
N CYS A 66 -7.65 -13.56 12.19
CA CYS A 66 -8.27 -12.49 11.41
C CYS A 66 -9.67 -12.92 10.95
N PRO A 67 -10.75 -12.25 11.40
CA PRO A 67 -12.12 -12.65 11.06
C PRO A 67 -12.36 -12.62 9.56
N ALA A 68 -11.92 -11.56 8.86
CA ALA A 68 -12.06 -11.44 7.41
C ALA A 68 -11.36 -12.58 6.63
N CYS A 69 -10.19 -13.02 7.09
CA CYS A 69 -9.43 -14.10 6.44
C CYS A 69 -9.88 -15.50 6.86
N MET A 70 -10.72 -15.62 7.89
CA MET A 70 -11.34 -16.88 8.28
C MET A 70 -12.55 -17.18 7.38
N TYR A 71 -13.40 -16.18 7.10
CA TYR A 71 -14.58 -16.34 6.24
C TYR A 71 -14.25 -16.57 4.76
N ALA A 72 -13.12 -16.05 4.27
CA ALA A 72 -12.67 -16.25 2.89
C ALA A 72 -12.33 -17.73 2.54
N ARG A 73 -12.42 -18.66 3.50
CA ARG A 73 -12.26 -20.11 3.27
C ARG A 73 -13.56 -20.84 2.96
N ASP A 74 -14.72 -20.27 3.27
CA ASP A 74 -16.01 -20.95 3.16
C ASP A 74 -16.72 -20.73 1.81
N GLU A 75 -16.19 -19.86 0.94
CA GLU A 75 -16.75 -19.53 -0.38
C GLU A 75 -15.96 -20.16 -1.57
N GLY A 76 -15.35 -21.33 -1.34
CA GLY A 76 -14.62 -22.11 -2.36
C GLY A 76 -15.46 -23.21 -2.98
#